data_AF-G2NZL4-F1
#
_entry.id   AF-G2NZL4-F1
#
_cell.length_a   1.000
_cell.length_b   1.000
_cell.length_c   1.000
_cell.angle_alpha   90.00
_cell.angle_beta   90.00
_cell.angle_gamma   90.00
#
_symmetry.space_group_name_H-M   'P 1'
#
loop_
_entity.id
_entity.type
_entity.pdbx_description
1 polymer ?
#
loop_
_entity_poly.entity_id
_entity_poly.type
_entity_poly.pdbx_seq_one_letter_code
_entity_poly.pdbx_strand_id
1 'polypeptide(L)'
;MAVAAPPLQELPSFPTLPKKRMPAGRPREWYESHNRRLKAMRLAIALLNSGVYRPEQAPNRKIRSTADRIGVHPPSDITCRMVRSLMRTDHTDRPARR
;
A
#
# COMPACT_ATOMS: atom_id res chain seq x y z
N MET A 1 16.86 27.17 -27.51
CA MET A 1 15.45 27.26 -27.09
C MET A 1 15.25 26.35 -25.89
N ALA A 2 15.03 26.90 -24.69
CA ALA A 2 14.82 26.12 -23.48
C ALA A 2 13.32 25.80 -23.32
N VAL A 3 12.98 24.52 -23.21
CA VAL A 3 11.60 24.05 -23.02
C VAL A 3 11.29 24.12 -21.53
N ALA A 4 10.36 24.99 -21.14
CA ALA A 4 9.90 25.11 -19.76
C ALA A 4 9.15 23.84 -19.34
N ALA A 5 9.57 23.23 -18.23
CA ALA A 5 8.87 22.09 -17.63
C ALA A 5 7.48 22.53 -17.13
N PRO A 6 6.42 21.72 -17.31
CA PRO A 6 5.11 22.07 -16.78
C PRO A 6 5.16 22.16 -15.24
N PRO A 7 4.42 23.09 -14.63
CA PRO A 7 4.39 23.23 -13.19
C PRO A 7 3.90 21.92 -12.54
N LEU A 8 4.57 21.51 -11.46
CA LEU A 8 4.13 20.40 -10.62
C LEU A 8 2.72 20.73 -10.13
N GLN A 9 1.71 19.99 -10.61
CA GLN A 9 0.35 20.13 -10.11
C GLN A 9 0.35 19.83 -8.61
N GLU A 10 -0.09 20.80 -7.81
CA GLU A 10 -0.34 20.61 -6.38
C GLU A 10 -1.40 19.50 -6.24
N LEU A 11 -0.96 18.34 -5.78
CA LEU A 11 -1.89 17.28 -5.39
C LEU A 11 -2.74 17.82 -4.24
N PRO A 12 -4.06 17.56 -4.22
CA PRO A 12 -4.91 17.99 -3.12
C PRO A 12 -4.34 17.44 -1.81
N SER A 13 -3.92 18.36 -0.93
CA SER A 13 -3.51 18.03 0.43
C SER A 13 -4.75 17.56 1.17
N PHE A 14 -4.94 16.24 1.26
CA PHE A 14 -6.02 15.70 2.06
C PHE A 14 -5.79 16.14 3.50
N PRO A 15 -6.70 16.93 4.11
CA PRO A 15 -6.54 17.33 5.50
C PRO A 15 -6.33 16.05 6.30
N THR A 16 -5.30 16.04 7.16
CA THR A 16 -5.14 14.96 8.13
C THR A 16 -6.45 14.89 8.89
N LEU A 17 -7.23 13.82 8.65
CA LEU A 17 -8.53 13.65 9.28
C LEU A 17 -8.35 13.93 10.78
N PRO A 18 -9.20 14.77 11.39
CA PRO A 18 -9.08 15.09 12.80
C PRO A 18 -8.92 13.78 13.57
N LYS A 19 -7.91 13.71 14.44
CA LYS A 19 -7.60 12.49 15.20
C LYS A 19 -8.80 12.13 16.05
N LYS A 20 -9.70 11.33 15.50
CA LYS A 20 -10.88 10.82 16.17
C LYS A 20 -10.39 9.85 17.24
N ARG A 21 -10.91 10.01 18.46
CA ARG A 21 -10.69 9.01 19.51
C ARG A 21 -11.11 7.66 18.95
N MET A 22 -10.26 6.67 19.17
CA MET A 22 -10.51 5.32 18.67
C MET A 22 -11.84 4.83 19.25
N PRO A 23 -12.61 4.02 18.52
CA PRO A 23 -13.87 3.50 19.04
C PRO A 23 -13.60 2.75 20.34
N ALA A 24 -14.47 2.91 21.33
CA ALA A 24 -14.43 2.06 22.51
C ALA A 24 -14.67 0.60 22.08
N GLY A 25 -13.97 -0.35 22.70
CA GLY A 25 -14.25 -1.79 22.53
C GLY A 25 -13.05 -2.68 22.20
N ARG A 26 -11.91 -2.14 21.73
CA ARG A 26 -10.67 -2.92 21.55
C ARG A 26 -9.43 -2.12 21.97
N PRO A 27 -8.34 -2.80 22.39
CA PRO A 27 -7.04 -2.16 22.61
C PRO A 27 -6.53 -1.45 21.35
N ARG A 28 -5.72 -0.40 21.52
CA ARG A 28 -5.17 0.40 20.42
C ARG A 28 -4.43 -0.45 19.39
N GLU A 29 -3.67 -1.43 19.86
CA GLU A 29 -2.82 -2.32 19.06
C GLU A 29 -3.65 -3.13 18.04
N TRP A 30 -4.90 -3.45 18.40
CA TRP A 30 -5.82 -4.16 17.52
C TRP A 30 -6.13 -3.33 16.27
N TYR A 31 -6.49 -2.06 16.46
CA TYR A 31 -6.80 -1.15 15.35
C TYR A 31 -5.58 -0.81 14.51
N GLU A 32 -4.41 -0.63 15.14
CA GLU A 32 -3.18 -0.40 14.39
C GLU A 32 -2.85 -1.59 13.50
N SER A 33 -2.97 -2.81 14.03
CA SER A 33 -2.74 -4.03 13.27
C SER A 33 -3.78 -4.25 12.17
N HIS A 34 -5.05 -3.97 12.46
CA HIS A 34 -6.13 -4.01 11.49
C HIS A 34 -5.91 -3.00 10.35
N ASN A 35 -5.61 -1.75 10.66
CA ASN A 35 -5.33 -0.71 9.67
C ASN A 35 -4.07 -0.99 8.87
N ARG A 36 -3.03 -1.56 9.49
CA ARG A 36 -1.83 -2.05 8.77
C ARG A 36 -2.20 -3.14 7.76
N ARG A 37 -3.12 -4.06 8.11
CA ARG A 37 -3.64 -5.10 7.20
C ARG A 37 -4.44 -4.51 6.05
N LEU A 38 -5.35 -3.57 6.31
CA LEU A 38 -6.09 -2.85 5.26
C LEU A 38 -5.15 -2.13 4.30
N LYS A 39 -4.16 -1.39 4.84
CA LYS A 39 -3.13 -0.72 4.04
C LYS A 39 -2.33 -1.72 3.19
N ALA A 40 -1.94 -2.87 3.76
CA ALA A 40 -1.20 -3.89 3.05
C ALA A 40 -2.03 -4.51 1.89
N MET A 41 -3.31 -4.81 2.11
CA MET A 41 -4.20 -5.33 1.06
C MET A 41 -4.35 -4.35 -0.10
N ARG A 42 -4.57 -3.07 0.19
CA ARG A 42 -4.66 -2.03 -0.84
C ARG A 42 -3.39 -1.95 -1.70
N LEU A 43 -2.22 -2.05 -1.08
CA LEU A 43 -0.93 -2.05 -1.79
C LEU A 43 -0.71 -3.33 -2.59
N ALA A 44 -1.10 -4.50 -2.06
CA ALA A 44 -0.98 -5.77 -2.77
C ALA A 44 -1.81 -5.76 -4.07
N ILE A 45 -3.07 -5.31 -4.00
CA ILE A 45 -3.95 -5.16 -5.17
C ILE A 45 -3.33 -4.21 -6.20
N ALA A 46 -2.83 -3.05 -5.77
CA ALA A 46 -2.19 -2.09 -6.68
C ALA A 46 -0.94 -2.66 -7.36
N LEU A 47 -0.13 -3.46 -6.63
CA LEU A 47 1.04 -4.14 -7.18
C LEU A 47 0.64 -5.19 -8.23
N LEU A 48 -0.35 -6.03 -7.92
CA LEU A 48 -0.89 -7.03 -8.85
C LEU A 48 -1.42 -6.39 -10.13
N ASN A 49 -2.19 -5.30 -10.01
CA ASN A 49 -2.72 -4.55 -11.15
C ASN A 49 -1.61 -3.89 -11.99
N SER A 50 -0.45 -3.61 -11.39
CA SER A 50 0.72 -3.05 -12.09
C SER A 50 1.67 -4.12 -12.68
N GLY A 51 1.28 -5.40 -12.64
CA GLY A 51 2.08 -6.50 -13.19
C GLY A 51 3.12 -7.09 -12.23
N VAL A 52 3.04 -6.78 -10.93
CA VAL A 52 3.93 -7.36 -9.91
C VAL A 52 3.21 -8.53 -9.26
N TYR A 53 3.48 -9.74 -9.73
CA TYR A 53 2.76 -10.95 -9.29
C TYR A 53 3.48 -11.74 -8.22
N ARG A 54 4.80 -11.53 -8.07
CA ARG A 54 5.64 -12.28 -7.14
C ARG A 54 6.18 -11.39 -6.02
N PRO A 55 6.29 -11.88 -4.78
CA PRO A 55 6.82 -11.10 -3.67
C PRO A 55 8.29 -10.69 -3.87
N GLU A 56 9.07 -11.46 -4.62
CA GLU A 56 10.46 -11.11 -4.96
C GLU A 56 10.54 -9.87 -5.85
N GLN A 57 9.51 -9.62 -6.66
CA GLN A 57 9.40 -8.44 -7.51
C GLN A 57 8.93 -7.19 -6.76
N ALA A 58 8.58 -7.32 -5.47
CA ALA A 58 8.04 -6.25 -4.61
C ALA A 58 9.02 -5.87 -3.46
N PRO A 59 10.24 -5.36 -3.76
CA PRO A 59 11.12 -4.83 -2.72
C PRO A 59 10.52 -3.57 -2.07
N ASN A 60 10.96 -3.23 -0.85
CA ASN A 60 10.41 -2.09 -0.10
C ASN A 60 10.39 -0.78 -0.91
N ARG A 61 11.42 -0.51 -1.72
CA ARG A 61 11.46 0.65 -2.62
C ARG A 61 10.29 0.69 -3.61
N LYS A 62 9.93 -0.45 -4.18
CA LYS A 62 8.83 -0.57 -5.15
C LYS A 62 7.48 -0.46 -4.46
N ILE A 63 7.34 -1.06 -3.28
CA ILE A 63 6.11 -0.94 -2.47
C ILE A 63 5.87 0.53 -2.07
N ARG A 64 6.90 1.23 -1.60
CA ARG A 64 6.81 2.65 -1.23
C ARG A 64 6.50 3.54 -2.43
N SER A 65 7.20 3.35 -3.56
CA SER A 65 6.89 4.07 -4.81
C SER A 65 5.47 3.81 -5.32
N THR A 66 4.97 2.58 -5.22
CA THR A 66 3.56 2.27 -5.53
C THR A 66 2.61 2.99 -4.57
N ALA A 67 2.93 3.06 -3.27
CA ALA A 67 2.15 3.79 -2.29
C ALA A 67 2.03 5.28 -2.67
N ASP A 68 3.15 5.91 -3.04
CA ASP A 68 3.18 7.32 -3.47
C ASP A 68 2.31 7.53 -4.72
N ARG A 69 2.42 6.64 -5.72
CA ARG A 69 1.63 6.69 -6.96
C ARG A 69 0.12 6.56 -6.74
N ILE A 70 -0.31 5.80 -5.72
CA ILE A 70 -1.74 5.62 -5.40
C ILE A 70 -2.25 6.55 -4.29
N GLY A 71 -1.43 7.53 -3.85
CA GLY A 71 -1.79 8.48 -2.80
C GLY A 71 -1.92 7.86 -1.41
N VAL A 72 -1.20 6.78 -1.12
CA VAL A 72 -1.18 6.12 0.21
C VAL A 72 0.08 6.55 0.96
N HIS A 73 -0.08 7.06 2.18
CA HIS A 73 1.04 7.44 3.04
C HIS A 73 2.06 6.29 3.21
N PRO A 74 3.38 6.59 3.16
CA PRO A 74 4.44 5.59 3.12
C PRO A 74 4.25 4.42 4.09
N PRO A 75 4.36 3.17 3.61
CA PRO A 75 4.25 1.98 4.45
C PRO A 75 5.52 1.77 5.29
N SER A 76 5.31 1.31 6.53
CA SER A 76 6.39 0.81 7.40
C SER A 76 6.98 -0.49 6.85
N ASP A 77 8.16 -0.89 7.32
CA ASP A 77 8.78 -2.15 6.91
C ASP A 77 7.98 -3.39 7.35
N ILE A 78 7.25 -3.29 8.47
CA ILE A 78 6.29 -4.31 8.88
C ILE A 78 5.16 -4.43 7.85
N THR A 79 4.62 -3.29 7.39
CA THR A 79 3.59 -3.27 6.34
C THR A 79 4.12 -3.82 5.01
N CYS A 80 5.35 -3.48 4.61
CA CYS A 80 5.98 -4.03 3.40
C CYS A 80 6.15 -5.55 3.46
N ARG A 81 6.51 -6.10 4.63
CA ARG A 81 6.54 -7.56 4.84
C ARG A 81 5.15 -8.19 4.72
N MET A 82 4.13 -7.53 5.26
CA MET A 82 2.74 -7.99 5.19
C MET A 82 2.22 -8.02 3.74
N VAL A 83 2.53 -6.99 2.93
CA VAL A 83 2.22 -6.97 1.49
C VAL A 83 2.79 -8.21 0.80
N ARG A 84 4.09 -8.48 0.99
CA ARG A 84 4.74 -9.66 0.40
C ARG A 84 4.16 -10.98 0.91
N SER A 85 3.64 -11.01 2.13
CA SER A 85 2.95 -12.19 2.66
C SER A 85 1.61 -12.44 1.96
N LEU A 86 0.82 -11.40 1.68
CA LEU A 86 -0.46 -11.51 0.97
C LEU A 86 -0.25 -11.95 -0.49
N MET A 87 0.81 -11.48 -1.15
CA MET A 87 1.14 -11.90 -2.51
C MET A 87 1.55 -13.38 -2.60
N ARG A 88 2.03 -13.98 -1.51
CA ARG A 88 2.35 -15.42 -1.49
C ARG A 88 1.09 -16.28 -1.47
N THR A 89 0.11 -15.91 -0.64
CA THR A 89 -1.14 -16.68 -0.51
C THR A 89 -1.94 -16.67 -1.82
N ASP A 90 -1.95 -15.56 -2.54
CA ASP A 90 -2.69 -15.44 -3.81
C ASP A 90 -2.07 -16.27 -4.96
N HIS A 91 -0.76 -16.54 -4.91
CA HIS A 91 -0.07 -17.35 -5.91
C HIS A 91 -0.23 -18.85 -5.65
N THR A 92 -0.17 -19.29 -4.39
CA THR A 92 -0.18 -20.73 -4.05
C THR A 92 -1.53 -21.40 -4.23
N ASP A 93 -2.64 -20.65 -4.25
CA ASP A 93 -4.01 -21.19 -4.36
C ASP A 93 -4.64 -21.06 -5.75
N ARG A 94 -3.90 -20.71 -6.80
CA ARG A 94 -4.45 -20.70 -8.16
C ARG A 94 -4.15 -22.04 -8.85
N PRO A 95 -5.07 -23.04 -8.84
CA PRO A 95 -4.91 -24.18 -9.72
C PRO A 95 -4.85 -23.67 -11.16
N ALA A 96 -3.93 -24.22 -11.94
CA ALA A 96 -3.81 -23.95 -13.36
C ALA A 96 -5.20 -24.12 -14.00
N ARG A 97 -5.78 -23.03 -14.51
CA ARG A 97 -7.00 -23.11 -15.30
C ARG A 97 -6.68 -23.97 -16.51
N ARG A 98 -7.23 -25.19 -16.54
CA ARG A 98 -7.36 -26.01 -17.74
C ARG A 98 -8.43 -25.41 -18.64
#